data_AF-A0A124R237-F1
#
_entry.id   AF-A0A124R237-F1
#
_cell.length_a   1.000
_cell.length_b   1.000
_cell.length_c   1.000
_cell.angle_alpha   90.00
_cell.angle_beta   90.00
_cell.angle_gamma   90.00
#
_symmetry.space_group_name_H-M   'P 1'
#
loop_
_entity.id
_entity.type
_entity.pdbx_description
1 polymer ?
#
loop_
_entity_poly.entity_id
_entity_poly.type
_entity_poly.pdbx_seq_one_letter_code
_entity_poly.pdbx_strand_id
1 'polypeptide(L)'
;MITIDHPTVSRVGNINKVLAHPYTRSILLASLDLVPSARAQRAADLERVAIHGGTGNDPEAAERSETLLKLSGVLRLLSAQDITAIRAQVAQEEVKEGDESIESR
;
A
#
# COMPACT_ATOMS: atom_id res chain seq x y z
N MET A 1 14.90 15.13 25.26
CA MET A 1 13.84 14.26 24.70
C MET A 1 13.46 14.85 23.36
N ILE A 2 14.04 14.35 22.28
CA ILE A 2 13.67 14.79 20.92
C ILE A 2 12.39 14.03 20.61
N THR A 3 11.24 14.68 20.77
CA THR A 3 9.99 14.19 20.20
C THR A 3 10.12 14.31 18.71
N ILE A 4 10.54 13.20 18.14
CA ILE A 4 10.53 12.96 16.74
C ILE A 4 9.05 12.92 16.32
N ASP A 5 8.49 14.07 15.97
CA ASP A 5 7.22 14.19 15.25
C ASP A 5 7.46 13.66 13.83
N HIS A 6 7.63 12.34 13.73
CA HIS A 6 7.75 11.71 12.44
C HIS A 6 6.34 11.48 11.88
N PRO A 7 6.06 11.97 10.66
CA PRO A 7 4.85 11.58 9.93
C PRO A 7 4.78 10.07 9.61
N THR A 8 5.71 9.25 10.10
CA THR A 8 5.77 7.80 9.92
C THR A 8 4.60 7.05 10.55
N VAL A 9 4.04 7.49 11.68
CA VAL A 9 2.97 6.70 12.37
C VAL A 9 1.69 6.61 11.52
N SER A 10 1.23 7.74 10.95
CA SER A 10 0.10 7.71 10.00
C SER A 10 0.46 7.01 8.69
N ARG A 11 1.73 7.08 8.25
CA ARG A 11 2.21 6.41 7.02
C ARG A 11 2.23 4.90 7.17
N VAL A 12 2.71 4.36 8.29
CA VAL A 12 2.69 2.93 8.61
C VAL A 12 1.25 2.42 8.68
N GLY A 13 0.34 3.20 9.28
CA GLY A 13 -1.09 2.88 9.29
C GLY A 13 -1.70 2.74 7.89
N ASN A 14 -1.28 3.57 6.93
CA ASN A 14 -1.74 3.47 5.55
C ASN A 14 -1.11 2.31 4.79
N ILE A 15 0.18 2.03 4.99
CA ILE A 15 0.87 0.88 4.37
C ILE A 15 0.25 -0.44 4.81
N ASN A 16 -0.02 -0.62 6.11
CA ASN A 16 -0.66 -1.84 6.62
C ASN A 16 -2.05 -2.04 6.02
N LYS A 17 -2.86 -0.97 5.92
CA LYS A 17 -4.18 -1.04 5.27
C LYS A 17 -4.09 -1.38 3.78
N VAL A 18 -3.08 -0.86 3.09
CA VAL A 18 -2.84 -1.14 1.67
C VAL A 18 -2.37 -2.58 1.45
N LEU A 19 -1.51 -3.11 2.32
CA LEU A 19 -1.02 -4.48 2.27
C LEU A 19 -2.10 -5.51 2.65
N ALA A 20 -3.02 -5.16 3.56
CA ALA A 20 -4.10 -6.05 3.98
C ALA A 20 -5.15 -6.31 2.89
N HIS A 21 -5.31 -5.40 1.92
CA HIS A 21 -6.31 -5.56 0.86
C HIS A 21 -5.67 -6.14 -0.43
N PRO A 22 -6.10 -7.33 -0.92
CA PRO A 22 -5.41 -8.05 -2.01
C PRO A 22 -5.22 -7.24 -3.30
N TYR A 23 -6.23 -6.46 -3.67
CA TYR A 23 -6.18 -5.59 -4.85
C TYR A 23 -5.12 -4.49 -4.73
N THR A 24 -5.07 -3.75 -3.62
CA THR A 24 -4.09 -2.67 -3.44
C THR A 24 -2.70 -3.18 -3.11
N ARG A 25 -2.58 -4.36 -2.46
CA ARG A 25 -1.31 -5.07 -2.25
C ARG A 25 -0.63 -5.34 -3.59
N SER A 26 -1.38 -5.91 -4.54
CA SER A 26 -0.86 -6.23 -5.88
C SER A 26 -0.36 -4.98 -6.62
N ILE A 27 -1.12 -3.88 -6.56
CA ILE A 27 -0.73 -2.61 -7.20
C ILE A 27 0.50 -2.01 -6.51
N LEU A 28 0.57 -2.04 -5.18
CA LEU A 28 1.73 -1.58 -4.42
C LEU A 28 2.99 -2.32 -4.83
N LEU A 29 2.96 -3.66 -4.78
CA LEU A 29 4.10 -4.52 -5.11
C LEU A 29 4.60 -4.28 -6.54
N ALA A 30 3.69 -4.25 -7.52
CA ALA A 30 4.03 -3.94 -8.91
C ALA A 30 4.57 -2.52 -9.12
N SER A 31 4.38 -1.62 -8.15
CA SER A 31 4.87 -0.23 -8.22
C SER A 31 6.20 -0.02 -7.50
N LEU A 32 6.68 -1.01 -6.75
CA LEU A 32 7.97 -0.95 -6.06
C LEU A 32 9.16 -1.02 -7.01
N ASP A 33 8.99 -1.64 -8.18
CA ASP A 33 10.04 -1.73 -9.23
C ASP A 33 10.08 -0.49 -10.14
N LEU A 34 9.11 0.41 -10.00
CA LEU A 34 9.08 1.63 -10.79
C LEU A 34 10.08 2.66 -10.28
N VAL A 35 10.70 3.37 -11.23
CA VAL A 35 11.45 4.60 -10.94
C VAL A 35 10.55 5.66 -10.29
N PRO A 36 11.10 6.60 -9.50
CA PRO A 36 10.29 7.55 -8.73
C PRO A 36 9.27 8.35 -9.56
N SER A 37 9.63 8.78 -10.77
CA SER A 37 8.74 9.52 -11.67
C SER A 37 7.55 8.68 -12.15
N ALA A 38 7.79 7.43 -12.56
CA ALA A 38 6.74 6.51 -12.98
C ALA A 38 5.80 6.15 -11.81
N ARG A 39 6.34 6.04 -10.59
CA ARG A 39 5.55 5.82 -9.39
C ARG A 39 4.65 7.02 -9.06
N ALA A 40 5.17 8.24 -9.17
CA ALA A 40 4.40 9.46 -8.99
C ALA A 40 3.26 9.58 -10.02
N GLN A 41 3.52 9.22 -11.28
CA GLN A 41 2.49 9.18 -12.33
C GLN A 41 1.40 8.17 -11.98
N ARG A 42 1.77 6.94 -11.62
CA ARG A 42 0.80 5.91 -11.22
C ARG A 42 -0.02 6.34 -10.00
N ALA A 43 0.58 7.03 -9.03
CA ALA A 43 -0.17 7.59 -7.90
C ALA A 43 -1.22 8.61 -8.36
N ALA A 44 -0.88 9.49 -9.31
CA ALA A 44 -1.84 10.43 -9.88
C ALA A 44 -2.96 9.75 -10.68
N ASP A 45 -2.67 8.65 -11.36
CA ASP A 45 -3.68 7.86 -12.07
C ASP A 45 -4.64 7.18 -11.08
N LEU A 46 -4.13 6.62 -9.98
CA LEU A 46 -4.95 5.99 -8.94
C LEU A 46 -5.86 7.00 -8.23
N GLU A 47 -5.36 8.20 -7.94
CA GLU A 47 -6.18 9.30 -7.39
C GLU A 47 -7.30 9.70 -8.35
N ARG A 48 -7.00 9.81 -9.65
CA ARG A 48 -8.02 10.08 -10.68
C ARG A 48 -9.09 8.98 -10.70
N VAL A 49 -8.70 7.71 -10.65
CA VAL A 49 -9.65 6.59 -10.63
C VAL A 49 -10.53 6.64 -9.36
N ALA A 50 -9.94 6.91 -8.20
CA ALA A 50 -10.68 7.00 -6.94
C ALA A 50 -11.73 8.13 -6.95
N ILE A 51 -11.36 9.32 -7.47
CA ILE A 51 -12.27 10.47 -7.54
C ILE A 51 -13.46 10.18 -8.45
N HIS A 52 -13.24 9.54 -9.61
CA HIS A 52 -14.32 9.27 -10.56
C HIS A 52 -15.16 8.05 -10.14
N GLY A 53 -14.54 7.04 -9.53
CA GLY A 53 -15.19 5.80 -9.10
C GLY A 53 -16.07 5.93 -7.85
N GLY A 54 -15.87 6.97 -7.02
CA GLY A 54 -16.60 7.18 -5.78
C GLY A 54 -17.88 8.05 -5.88
N THR A 55 -18.34 8.39 -7.08
CA THR A 55 -19.42 9.38 -7.30
C THR A 55 -20.86 8.86 -7.07
N GLY A 56 -21.04 7.77 -6.31
CA GLY A 56 -22.34 7.16 -6.04
C GLY A 56 -22.57 6.85 -4.55
N ASN A 57 -23.78 6.42 -4.21
CA ASN A 57 -24.15 5.99 -2.84
C ASN A 57 -23.79 4.51 -2.55
N ASP A 58 -22.87 3.94 -3.32
CA ASP A 58 -22.41 2.56 -3.12
C ASP A 58 -21.31 2.52 -2.06
N PRO A 59 -21.56 1.92 -0.88
CA PRO A 59 -20.58 1.84 0.19
C PRO A 59 -19.31 1.08 -0.20
N GLU A 60 -19.41 0.08 -1.09
CA GLU A 60 -18.24 -0.66 -1.56
C GLU A 60 -17.37 0.20 -2.49
N ALA A 61 -18.00 1.02 -3.33
CA ALA A 61 -17.28 1.96 -4.19
C ALA A 61 -16.57 3.05 -3.37
N ALA A 62 -17.16 3.48 -2.25
CA ALA A 62 -16.55 4.42 -1.32
C ALA A 62 -15.31 3.81 -0.64
N GLU A 63 -15.39 2.58 -0.14
CA GLU A 63 -14.26 1.89 0.49
C GLU A 63 -13.12 1.63 -0.51
N ARG A 64 -13.45 1.22 -1.74
CA ARG A 64 -12.46 1.07 -2.83
C ARG A 64 -11.78 2.40 -3.16
N SER A 65 -12.53 3.49 -3.21
CA SER A 65 -11.98 4.82 -3.48
C SER A 65 -11.05 5.27 -2.35
N GLU A 66 -11.42 5.05 -1.09
CA GLU A 66 -10.60 5.39 0.07
C GLU A 66 -9.28 4.60 0.10
N THR A 67 -9.33 3.29 -0.18
CA THR A 67 -8.13 2.43 -0.24
C THR A 67 -7.20 2.81 -1.39
N LEU A 68 -7.75 3.19 -2.56
CA LEU A 68 -6.97 3.73 -3.68
C LEU A 68 -6.31 5.09 -3.35
N LEU A 69 -7.01 5.98 -2.64
CA LEU A 69 -6.43 7.25 -2.18
C LEU A 69 -5.27 7.01 -1.21
N LYS A 70 -5.43 6.09 -0.25
CA LYS A 70 -4.34 5.70 0.67
C LYS A 70 -3.13 5.16 -0.10
N LEU A 71 -3.35 4.27 -1.07
CA LEU A 71 -2.29 3.75 -1.93
C LEU A 71 -1.59 4.86 -2.72
N SER A 72 -2.34 5.79 -3.31
CA SER A 72 -1.74 6.92 -4.05
C SER A 72 -0.83 7.77 -3.16
N GLY A 73 -1.26 8.04 -1.91
CA GLY A 73 -0.46 8.75 -0.92
C GLY A 73 0.82 8.00 -0.55
N VAL A 74 0.72 6.68 -0.35
CA VAL A 74 1.90 5.82 -0.10
C VAL A 74 2.89 5.90 -1.26
N LEU A 75 2.43 5.69 -2.49
CA LEU A 75 3.29 5.68 -3.68
C LEU A 75 4.07 6.99 -3.90
N ARG A 76 3.49 8.14 -3.55
CA ARG A 76 4.19 9.44 -3.65
C ARG A 76 5.32 9.62 -2.66
N LEU A 77 5.26 8.93 -1.52
CA LEU A 77 6.13 9.16 -0.37
C LEU A 77 7.15 8.04 -0.14
N LEU A 78 7.05 6.92 -0.87
CA LEU A 78 7.96 5.79 -0.72
C LEU A 78 9.42 6.19 -1.01
N SER A 79 10.25 6.13 0.02
CA SER A 79 11.70 6.18 -0.10
C SER A 79 12.27 4.82 -0.51
N ALA A 80 13.56 4.78 -0.89
CA ALA A 80 14.25 3.53 -1.18
C ALA A 80 14.33 2.59 0.06
N GLN A 81 14.38 3.16 1.26
CA GLN A 81 14.38 2.40 2.51
C GLN A 81 13.01 1.77 2.77
N ASP A 82 11.93 2.51 2.56
CA ASP A 82 10.56 1.99 2.72
C ASP A 82 10.29 0.82 1.76
N ILE A 83 10.76 0.93 0.51
CA ILE A 83 10.63 -0.15 -0.48
C ILE A 83 11.34 -1.41 0.00
N THR A 84 12.57 -1.28 0.52
CA THR A 84 13.34 -2.40 1.03
C THR A 84 12.63 -3.04 2.23
N ALA A 85 12.10 -2.23 3.15
CA ALA A 85 11.36 -2.72 4.31
C ALA A 85 10.07 -3.46 3.91
N ILE A 86 9.29 -2.92 2.96
CA ILE A 86 8.06 -3.55 2.47
C ILE A 86 8.38 -4.90 1.80
N ARG A 87 9.43 -4.97 0.97
CA ARG A 87 9.86 -6.23 0.35
C ARG A 87 10.26 -7.27 1.39
N ALA A 88 11.02 -6.86 2.42
CA ALA A 88 11.42 -7.75 3.50
C ALA A 88 10.22 -8.26 4.30
N GLN A 89 9.25 -7.40 4.58
CA GLN A 89 8.01 -7.79 5.28
C GLN A 89 7.20 -8.81 4.46
N VAL A 90 6.97 -8.55 3.17
CA VAL A 90 6.20 -9.46 2.30
C VAL A 90 6.89 -10.83 2.20
N ALA A 91 8.23 -10.85 2.05
CA ALA A 91 8.98 -12.11 2.03
C ALA A 91 8.85 -12.90 3.35
N GLN A 92 8.79 -12.22 4.50
CA GLN A 92 8.56 -12.88 5.79
C GLN A 92 7.13 -13.43 5.94
N GLU A 93 6.12 -12.69 5.46
CA GLU A 93 4.73 -13.15 5.46
C GLU A 93 4.54 -14.39 4.58
N GLU A 94 5.11 -14.42 3.38
CA GLU A 94 5.04 -15.59 2.47
C GLU A 94 5.74 -16.82 3.06
N VAL A 95 6.87 -16.63 3.75
CA VAL A 95 7.57 -17.73 4.44
C VAL A 95 6.74 -18.28 5.60
N LYS A 96 6.07 -17.41 6.37
CA LYS A 96 5.22 -17.81 7.49
C LYS A 96 3.96 -18.55 7.01
N GLU A 97 3.28 -18.07 5.96
CA GLU A 97 2.11 -18.77 5.37
C GLU A 97 2.50 -20.14 4.78
N GLY A 98 3.73 -20.26 4.26
CA GLY A 98 4.29 -21.52 3.78
C GLY A 98 4.56 -22.55 4.88
N ASP A 99 4.99 -22.10 6.06
CA ASP A 99 5.30 -22.96 7.22
C ASP A 99 4.03 -23.41 7.97
N GLU A 100 3.01 -22.54 8.08
CA GLU A 100 1.71 -22.87 8.68
C GLU A 100 0.91 -23.90 7.84
N SER A 101 1.23 -24.08 6.54
CA SER A 101 0.64 -25.11 5.69
C SER A 101 1.23 -26.51 5.88
N ILE A 102 2.34 -26.64 6.61
CA ILE A 102 3.05 -27.93 6.80
C ILE A 102 2.66 -28.59 8.14
N GLU A 103 1.99 -27.86 9.04
CA GLU A 103 1.61 -28.34 10.39
C GLU A 103 0.17 -28.91 10.47
N SER A 104 -0.26 -29.61 9.41
CA SER A 104 -1.51 -30.39 9.42
C SER A 104 -1.31 -31.73 8.72
N ARG A 105 -0.61 -32.65 9.38
CA ARG A 105 -0.61 -34.09 9.06
C ARG A 105 -0.62 -34.92 10.33
#